data_AF-A0A2D7NAY4-F1
#
_entry.id   AF-A0A2D7NAY4-F1
#
_cell.length_a   1.000
_cell.length_b   1.000
_cell.length_c   1.000
_cell.angle_alpha   90.00
_cell.angle_beta   90.00
_cell.angle_gamma   90.00
#
_symmetry.space_group_name_H-M   'P 1'
#
loop_
_entity.id
_entity.type
_entity.pdbx_description
1 polymer ?
#
loop_
_entity_poly.entity_id
_entity_poly.type
_entity_poly.pdbx_seq_one_letter_code
_entity_poly.pdbx_strand_id
1 'polypeptide(L)'
;MKQLMMLALFSVAFSQELKVEGDLNVTGNILNSKIDSLEVEIDSLKIQLLNQESLNTTLQSLINLLQSQIIQLQIQTGLADCNGVISGEAFLDPCGNCVNEFNLVECSNISDIDGNVYQILLIGEQIWMTENLKVTHYNNGEYIHGDYIEDNGENYYNANVVNNVNEICPEGWHVPTDEEFQLLEIYLGMQESWVSDVGYRGTNEGSKLAGNSGSWTFGDLIENSEFNESGFNVAGKGWYDMSFAGLFFSQQDSYFWTKSIDEEDENKNFVRNIRYDNAKIRRATEHMSYGFSIRCLAN
;
A
#
# COMPACT_ATOMS: atom_id res chain seq x y z
N MET A 1 -6.58 -1.48 -48.69
CA MET A 1 -5.14 -1.73 -48.52
C MET A 1 -4.33 -0.43 -48.32
N LYS A 2 -4.46 0.60 -49.19
CA LYS A 2 -3.80 1.91 -48.98
C LYS A 2 -4.23 2.66 -47.70
N GLN A 3 -5.51 2.57 -47.29
CA GLN A 3 -5.99 3.18 -46.04
C GLN A 3 -5.52 2.45 -44.78
N LEU A 4 -5.46 1.11 -44.79
CA LEU A 4 -4.97 0.30 -43.68
C LEU A 4 -3.47 0.57 -43.36
N MET A 5 -2.70 0.83 -44.42
CA MET A 5 -1.26 1.12 -44.32
C MET A 5 -1.00 2.53 -43.76
N MET A 6 -1.93 3.48 -43.98
CA MET A 6 -1.87 4.85 -43.45
C MET A 6 -2.19 4.88 -41.94
N LEU A 7 -3.09 4.01 -41.48
CA LEU A 7 -3.44 3.83 -40.06
C LEU A 7 -2.32 3.18 -39.23
N ALA A 8 -1.63 2.17 -39.78
CA ALA A 8 -0.48 1.56 -39.11
C ALA A 8 0.68 2.56 -38.94
N LEU A 9 0.94 3.38 -39.96
CA LEU A 9 1.94 4.46 -39.90
C LEU A 9 1.59 5.53 -38.86
N PHE A 10 0.30 5.85 -38.68
CA PHE A 10 -0.18 6.78 -37.66
C PHE A 10 0.01 6.24 -36.23
N SER A 11 -0.31 4.95 -36.00
CA SER A 11 -0.12 4.32 -34.69
C SER A 11 1.35 4.27 -34.24
N VAL A 12 2.27 4.09 -35.19
CA VAL A 12 3.72 4.03 -34.93
C VAL A 12 4.30 5.43 -34.68
N ALA A 13 3.86 6.43 -35.45
CA ALA A 13 4.25 7.83 -35.25
C ALA A 13 3.81 8.35 -33.86
N PHE A 14 2.60 7.99 -33.43
CA PHE A 14 2.06 8.36 -32.13
C PHE A 14 2.87 7.78 -30.95
N SER A 15 3.36 6.54 -31.07
CA SER A 15 4.20 5.90 -30.04
C SER A 15 5.59 6.54 -29.86
N GLN A 16 6.11 7.22 -30.89
CA GLN A 16 7.45 7.84 -30.86
C GLN A 16 7.43 9.26 -30.28
N GLU A 17 6.36 10.03 -30.48
CA GLU A 17 6.26 11.40 -29.99
C GLU A 17 5.97 11.51 -28.48
N LEU A 18 5.34 10.49 -27.88
CA LEU A 18 5.13 10.40 -26.42
C LEU A 18 6.44 10.24 -25.62
N LYS A 19 7.57 9.94 -26.27
CA LYS A 19 8.88 9.76 -25.62
C LYS A 19 9.70 11.04 -25.48
N VAL A 20 9.27 12.16 -26.07
CA VAL A 20 10.09 13.37 -26.16
C VAL A 20 9.36 14.56 -25.53
N GLU A 21 10.07 15.16 -24.57
CA GLU A 21 9.84 16.48 -23.94
C GLU A 21 8.96 16.56 -22.69
N GLY A 22 9.66 16.74 -21.57
CA GLY A 22 9.12 17.22 -20.31
C GLY A 22 8.87 18.72 -20.35
N ASP A 23 7.64 19.11 -20.01
CA ASP A 23 7.28 20.14 -19.02
C ASP A 23 5.74 20.13 -18.90
N LEU A 24 5.23 19.88 -17.70
CA LEU A 24 3.84 19.43 -17.43
C LEU A 24 2.74 20.52 -17.61
N ASN A 25 3.09 21.80 -17.70
CA ASN A 25 2.09 22.89 -17.73
C ASN A 25 1.72 23.40 -19.14
N VAL A 26 2.58 23.20 -20.14
CA VAL A 26 2.29 23.58 -21.55
C VAL A 26 1.52 22.47 -22.27
N THR A 27 1.65 21.23 -21.78
CA THR A 27 1.08 20.01 -22.34
C THR A 27 -0.44 19.93 -22.19
N GLY A 28 -1.04 20.38 -21.08
CA GLY A 28 -2.48 20.26 -20.83
C GLY A 28 -3.38 20.90 -21.89
N ASN A 29 -3.11 22.15 -22.29
CA ASN A 29 -3.93 22.85 -23.28
C ASN A 29 -3.81 22.28 -24.71
N ILE A 30 -2.60 21.86 -25.09
CA ILE A 30 -2.35 21.26 -26.40
C ILE A 30 -3.00 19.87 -26.46
N LEU A 31 -2.92 19.10 -25.38
CA LEU A 31 -3.48 17.76 -25.29
C LEU A 31 -5.02 17.80 -25.31
N ASN A 32 -5.64 18.74 -24.59
CA ASN A 32 -7.10 18.95 -24.62
C ASN A 32 -7.61 19.29 -26.04
N SER A 33 -6.93 20.21 -26.75
CA SER A 33 -7.31 20.55 -28.13
C SER A 33 -7.20 19.37 -29.11
N LYS A 34 -6.28 18.44 -28.85
CA LYS A 34 -6.09 17.22 -29.65
C LYS A 34 -7.15 16.17 -29.32
N ILE A 35 -7.57 16.06 -28.05
CA ILE A 35 -8.69 15.21 -27.62
C ILE A 35 -9.99 15.65 -28.30
N ASP A 36 -10.30 16.95 -28.25
CA ASP A 36 -11.49 17.52 -28.92
C ASP A 36 -11.51 17.22 -30.43
N SER A 37 -10.35 17.32 -31.09
CA SER A 37 -10.20 17.01 -32.51
C SER A 37 -10.45 15.52 -32.82
N LEU A 38 -10.08 14.62 -31.90
CA LEU A 38 -10.30 13.17 -32.05
C LEU A 38 -11.76 12.80 -31.84
N GLU A 39 -12.47 13.44 -30.90
CA GLU A 39 -13.90 13.22 -30.68
C GLU A 39 -14.73 13.58 -31.93
N VAL A 40 -14.38 14.69 -32.59
CA VAL A 40 -15.01 15.10 -33.86
C VAL A 40 -14.79 14.07 -34.97
N GLU A 41 -13.58 13.51 -35.05
CA GLU A 41 -13.24 12.52 -36.07
C GLU A 41 -13.98 11.18 -35.84
N ILE A 42 -14.17 10.78 -34.58
CA ILE A 42 -14.98 9.63 -34.20
C ILE A 42 -16.45 9.83 -34.57
N ASP A 43 -17.02 10.99 -34.31
CA ASP A 43 -18.42 11.23 -34.63
C ASP A 43 -18.66 11.24 -36.15
N SER A 44 -17.69 11.74 -36.93
CA SER A 44 -17.66 11.60 -38.39
C SER A 44 -17.63 10.13 -38.82
N LEU A 45 -16.80 9.29 -38.18
CA LEU A 45 -16.73 7.86 -38.46
C LEU A 45 -18.02 7.11 -38.08
N LYS A 46 -18.67 7.46 -36.96
CA LYS A 46 -19.98 6.92 -36.56
C LYS A 46 -21.07 7.26 -37.58
N ILE A 47 -21.04 8.47 -38.13
CA ILE A 47 -21.98 8.90 -39.19
C ILE A 47 -21.73 8.12 -40.48
N GLN A 48 -20.48 7.86 -40.84
CA GLN A 48 -20.15 7.02 -42.00
C GLN A 48 -20.58 5.56 -41.82
N LEU A 49 -20.61 5.07 -40.57
CA LEU A 49 -21.04 3.71 -40.19
C LEU A 49 -22.53 3.44 -40.44
N LEU A 50 -23.39 4.45 -40.31
CA LEU A 50 -24.85 4.32 -40.53
C LEU A 50 -25.22 3.96 -41.98
N ASN A 51 -24.27 3.99 -42.92
CA ASN A 51 -24.51 3.80 -44.36
C ASN A 51 -23.92 2.51 -44.96
N GLN A 52 -23.31 1.59 -44.19
CA GLN A 52 -22.71 0.35 -44.75
C GLN A 52 -23.00 -0.92 -43.91
N GLU A 53 -23.94 -1.74 -44.36
CA GLU A 53 -24.49 -2.88 -43.60
C GLU A 53 -23.61 -4.14 -43.44
N SER A 54 -22.46 -4.31 -44.13
CA SER A 54 -21.70 -5.59 -44.03
C SER A 54 -20.20 -5.50 -43.72
N LEU A 55 -19.67 -4.31 -43.42
CA LEU A 55 -18.30 -4.12 -42.88
C LEU A 55 -18.34 -3.74 -41.38
N ASN A 56 -19.38 -4.21 -40.68
CA ASN A 56 -19.87 -3.56 -39.46
C ASN A 56 -19.16 -4.04 -38.18
N THR A 57 -18.79 -5.32 -38.06
CA THR A 57 -18.23 -5.85 -36.80
C THR A 57 -16.76 -5.47 -36.57
N THR A 58 -15.90 -5.53 -37.58
CA THR A 58 -14.49 -5.12 -37.46
C THR A 58 -14.37 -3.62 -37.24
N LEU A 59 -15.17 -2.83 -37.95
CA LEU A 59 -15.18 -1.37 -37.78
C LEU A 59 -15.77 -0.95 -36.42
N GLN A 60 -16.83 -1.64 -35.95
CA GLN A 60 -17.35 -1.44 -34.59
C GLN A 60 -16.31 -1.82 -33.52
N SER A 61 -15.54 -2.90 -33.72
CA SER A 61 -14.46 -3.26 -32.80
C SER A 61 -13.36 -2.20 -32.73
N LEU A 62 -13.06 -1.56 -33.86
CA LEU A 62 -12.10 -0.45 -33.92
C LEU A 62 -12.63 0.82 -33.25
N ILE A 63 -13.92 1.13 -33.44
CA ILE A 63 -14.57 2.27 -32.75
C ILE A 63 -14.54 2.05 -31.24
N ASN A 64 -14.88 0.86 -30.76
CA ASN A 64 -14.84 0.54 -29.34
C ASN A 64 -13.40 0.63 -28.78
N LEU A 65 -12.40 0.19 -29.55
CA LEU A 65 -10.99 0.32 -29.16
C LEU A 65 -10.55 1.80 -29.08
N LEU A 66 -10.91 2.62 -30.07
CA LEU A 66 -10.60 4.05 -30.04
C LEU A 66 -11.27 4.75 -28.86
N GLN A 67 -12.54 4.44 -28.60
CA GLN A 67 -13.27 4.97 -27.45
C GLN A 67 -12.59 4.57 -26.12
N SER A 68 -12.15 3.33 -26.00
CA SER A 68 -11.40 2.87 -24.82
C SER A 68 -10.08 3.61 -24.66
N GLN A 69 -9.33 3.84 -25.75
CA GLN A 69 -8.07 4.58 -25.72
C GLN A 69 -8.27 6.05 -25.33
N ILE A 70 -9.33 6.70 -25.82
CA ILE A 70 -9.66 8.08 -25.45
C ILE A 70 -9.97 8.18 -23.96
N ILE A 71 -10.80 7.27 -23.42
CA ILE A 71 -11.11 7.25 -21.98
C ILE A 71 -9.82 7.10 -21.15
N GLN A 72 -8.91 6.20 -21.55
CA GLN A 72 -7.64 6.02 -20.85
C GLN A 72 -6.76 7.28 -20.89
N LEU A 73 -6.71 7.97 -22.03
CA LEU A 73 -6.04 9.26 -22.16
C LEU A 73 -6.69 10.31 -21.25
N GLN A 74 -8.03 10.42 -21.24
CA GLN A 74 -8.77 11.38 -20.41
C GLN A 74 -8.51 11.16 -18.91
N ILE A 75 -8.39 9.90 -18.47
CA ILE A 75 -8.00 9.56 -17.09
C ILE A 75 -6.56 9.97 -16.81
N GLN A 76 -5.62 9.61 -17.71
CA GLN A 76 -4.19 9.96 -17.55
C GLN A 76 -3.93 11.47 -17.51
N THR A 77 -4.76 12.26 -18.19
CA THR A 77 -4.63 13.72 -18.23
C THR A 77 -5.40 14.42 -17.12
N GLY A 78 -6.10 13.68 -16.26
CA GLY A 78 -6.95 14.24 -15.20
C GLY A 78 -8.20 14.99 -15.73
N LEU A 79 -8.59 14.73 -16.99
CA LEU A 79 -9.80 15.33 -17.59
C LEU A 79 -11.06 14.55 -17.19
N ALA A 80 -10.91 13.24 -17.04
CA ALA A 80 -11.92 12.36 -16.49
C ALA A 80 -11.45 11.78 -15.15
N ASP A 81 -12.43 11.52 -14.30
CA ASP A 81 -12.25 10.81 -13.05
C ASP A 81 -11.93 9.32 -13.32
N CYS A 82 -11.59 8.55 -12.30
CA CYS A 82 -11.21 7.14 -12.51
C CYS A 82 -12.35 6.23 -13.04
N ASN A 83 -13.60 6.71 -13.07
CA ASN A 83 -14.74 6.04 -13.68
C ASN A 83 -14.93 6.44 -15.16
N GLY A 84 -14.06 7.29 -15.70
CA GLY A 84 -14.16 7.83 -17.04
C GLY A 84 -15.20 8.93 -17.18
N VAL A 85 -15.63 9.55 -16.07
CA VAL A 85 -16.57 10.68 -16.09
C VAL A 85 -15.77 11.98 -16.18
N ILE A 86 -15.97 12.73 -17.27
CA ILE A 86 -15.35 14.05 -17.47
C ILE A 86 -15.75 14.97 -16.33
N SER A 87 -14.76 15.57 -15.67
CA SER A 87 -14.95 16.42 -14.49
C SER A 87 -15.69 15.73 -13.33
N GLY A 88 -15.69 14.39 -13.28
CA GLY A 88 -16.19 13.65 -12.14
C GLY A 88 -15.26 13.79 -10.92
N GLU A 89 -15.74 13.36 -9.77
CA GLU A 89 -15.03 13.48 -8.49
C GLU A 89 -14.43 12.14 -8.03
N ALA A 90 -14.61 11.06 -8.80
CA ALA A 90 -14.09 9.76 -8.42
C ALA A 90 -12.56 9.72 -8.55
N PHE A 91 -11.90 9.23 -7.52
CA PHE A 91 -10.44 9.08 -7.48
C PHE A 91 -10.06 7.63 -7.26
N LEU A 92 -8.87 7.24 -7.73
CA LEU A 92 -8.31 5.95 -7.36
C LEU A 92 -7.92 6.04 -5.89
N ASP A 93 -8.52 5.20 -5.05
CA ASP A 93 -7.98 4.96 -3.73
C ASP A 93 -6.56 4.37 -3.87
N PRO A 94 -5.73 4.43 -2.80
CA PRO A 94 -4.41 3.83 -2.81
C PRO A 94 -4.41 2.33 -3.17
N CYS A 95 -5.56 1.66 -3.08
CA CYS A 95 -5.74 0.26 -3.40
C CYS A 95 -6.13 -0.01 -4.85
N GLY A 96 -6.13 1.02 -5.69
CA GLY A 96 -6.43 0.95 -7.12
C GLY A 96 -7.91 0.85 -7.44
N ASN A 97 -8.81 1.03 -6.47
CA ASN A 97 -10.25 1.07 -6.70
C ASN A 97 -10.70 2.49 -7.00
N CYS A 98 -11.58 2.64 -7.98
CA CYS A 98 -12.20 3.92 -8.25
C CYS A 98 -13.36 4.18 -7.28
N VAL A 99 -13.24 5.19 -6.41
CA VAL A 99 -14.20 5.50 -5.35
C VAL A 99 -14.64 6.96 -5.37
N ASN A 100 -15.82 7.25 -4.81
CA ASN A 100 -16.34 8.62 -4.70
C ASN A 100 -16.11 9.24 -3.30
N GLU A 101 -15.76 8.42 -2.30
CA GLU A 101 -15.54 8.83 -0.91
C GLU A 101 -14.46 7.94 -0.27
N PHE A 102 -13.63 8.52 0.62
CA PHE A 102 -12.69 7.75 1.45
C PHE A 102 -13.47 6.94 2.49
N ASN A 103 -13.77 5.68 2.17
CA ASN A 103 -14.24 4.71 3.15
C ASN A 103 -13.08 3.82 3.58
N LEU A 104 -13.20 3.16 4.74
CA LEU A 104 -12.32 2.04 5.11
C LEU A 104 -12.55 0.92 4.09
N VAL A 105 -11.73 0.90 3.03
CA VAL A 105 -11.82 -0.06 1.94
C VAL A 105 -10.87 -1.22 2.22
N GLU A 106 -11.41 -2.43 2.30
CA GLU A 106 -10.60 -3.65 2.21
C GLU A 106 -10.02 -3.76 0.80
N CYS A 107 -8.70 -3.78 0.73
CA CYS A 107 -7.97 -3.76 -0.52
C CYS A 107 -7.72 -5.19 -1.00
N SER A 108 -7.44 -5.37 -2.30
CA SER A 108 -7.11 -6.71 -2.82
C SER A 108 -5.91 -7.29 -2.07
N ASN A 109 -6.01 -8.52 -1.57
CA ASN A 109 -4.91 -9.13 -0.81
C ASN A 109 -3.57 -9.09 -1.56
N ILE A 110 -2.48 -8.98 -0.83
CA ILE A 110 -1.10 -9.05 -1.36
C ILE A 110 -0.49 -10.42 -1.06
N SER A 111 0.42 -10.90 -1.91
CA SER A 111 1.16 -12.15 -1.66
C SER A 111 2.66 -11.90 -1.60
N ASP A 112 3.35 -12.61 -0.71
CA ASP A 112 4.82 -12.64 -0.70
C ASP A 112 5.40 -13.69 -1.65
N ILE A 113 6.74 -13.78 -1.70
CA ILE A 113 7.46 -14.72 -2.56
C ILE A 113 7.20 -16.20 -2.21
N ASP A 114 6.76 -16.48 -0.98
CA ASP A 114 6.43 -17.82 -0.50
C ASP A 114 4.96 -18.19 -0.76
N GLY A 115 4.17 -17.26 -1.31
CA GLY A 115 2.76 -17.44 -1.60
C GLY A 115 1.86 -17.29 -0.37
N ASN A 116 2.36 -16.72 0.72
CA ASN A 116 1.49 -16.31 1.83
C ASN A 116 0.65 -15.12 1.36
N VAL A 117 -0.64 -15.14 1.64
CA VAL A 117 -1.60 -14.11 1.23
C VAL A 117 -2.00 -13.31 2.46
N TYR A 118 -1.90 -11.99 2.37
CA TYR A 118 -2.19 -11.06 3.46
C TYR A 118 -3.33 -10.12 3.08
N GLN A 119 -4.25 -9.92 4.02
CA GLN A 119 -5.21 -8.83 3.92
C GLN A 119 -4.53 -7.48 4.11
N ILE A 120 -5.03 -6.47 3.39
CA ILE A 120 -4.50 -5.12 3.41
C ILE A 120 -5.63 -4.09 3.57
N LEU A 121 -5.33 -2.98 4.22
CA LEU A 121 -6.28 -1.94 4.57
C LEU A 121 -5.65 -0.56 4.44
N LEU A 122 -6.40 0.38 3.87
CA LEU A 122 -6.04 1.79 3.87
C LEU A 122 -6.32 2.41 5.24
N ILE A 123 -5.30 3.00 5.85
CA ILE A 123 -5.41 3.77 7.09
C ILE A 123 -4.74 5.13 6.88
N GLY A 124 -5.55 6.19 6.85
CA GLY A 124 -5.09 7.50 6.41
C GLY A 124 -4.71 7.47 4.94
N GLU A 125 -3.44 7.79 4.64
CA GLU A 125 -2.87 7.77 3.30
C GLU A 125 -2.00 6.54 3.05
N GLN A 126 -1.94 5.61 4.01
CA GLN A 126 -1.01 4.48 4.03
C GLN A 126 -1.75 3.15 3.90
N ILE A 127 -1.24 2.23 3.08
CA ILE A 127 -1.81 0.90 2.92
C ILE A 127 -1.02 -0.10 3.77
N TRP A 128 -1.68 -0.67 4.77
CA TRP A 128 -1.05 -1.54 5.75
C TRP A 128 -1.49 -2.99 5.60
N MET A 129 -0.58 -3.93 5.84
CA MET A 129 -0.95 -5.32 6.13
C MET A 129 -1.70 -5.41 7.47
N THR A 130 -2.83 -6.13 7.47
CA THR A 130 -3.61 -6.40 8.69
C THR A 130 -3.17 -7.69 9.42
N GLU A 131 -2.16 -8.37 8.88
CA GLU A 131 -1.54 -9.57 9.43
C GLU A 131 -0.01 -9.43 9.49
N ASN A 132 0.63 -10.15 10.41
CA ASN A 132 2.09 -10.19 10.51
C ASN A 132 2.68 -11.00 9.35
N LEU A 133 3.84 -10.57 8.83
CA LEU A 133 4.57 -11.23 7.76
C LEU A 133 5.05 -12.63 8.19
N LYS A 134 4.87 -13.62 7.31
CA LYS A 134 5.22 -15.04 7.52
C LYS A 134 6.22 -15.57 6.47
N VAL A 135 6.87 -14.66 5.75
CA VAL A 135 7.85 -14.99 4.72
C VAL A 135 9.09 -15.65 5.32
N THR A 136 9.72 -16.53 4.55
CA THR A 136 10.90 -17.31 4.89
C THR A 136 12.03 -17.14 3.87
N HIS A 137 11.77 -16.42 2.77
CA HIS A 137 12.75 -16.01 1.77
C HIS A 137 12.74 -14.49 1.58
N TYR A 138 13.91 -13.93 1.25
CA TYR A 138 14.01 -12.57 0.73
C TYR A 138 13.42 -12.48 -0.68
N ASN A 139 13.18 -11.26 -1.18
CA ASN A 139 12.59 -11.06 -2.52
C ASN A 139 13.46 -11.59 -3.68
N ASN A 140 14.75 -11.81 -3.44
CA ASN A 140 15.65 -12.45 -4.40
C ASN A 140 15.54 -14.00 -4.43
N GLY A 141 14.69 -14.58 -3.57
CA GLY A 141 14.51 -16.03 -3.43
C GLY A 141 15.50 -16.73 -2.49
N GLU A 142 16.40 -15.99 -1.85
CA GLU A 142 17.32 -16.54 -0.85
C GLU A 142 16.60 -16.83 0.47
N TYR A 143 16.83 -18.01 1.03
CA TYR A 143 16.24 -18.41 2.32
C TYR A 143 16.85 -17.63 3.49
N ILE A 144 16.01 -17.18 4.41
CA ILE A 144 16.43 -16.45 5.62
C ILE A 144 16.99 -17.44 6.64
N HIS A 145 18.32 -17.57 6.74
CA HIS A 145 18.95 -18.58 7.59
C HIS A 145 19.32 -18.06 8.98
N GLY A 146 18.62 -18.51 10.02
CA GLY A 146 18.99 -18.26 11.42
C GLY A 146 18.67 -16.86 11.96
N ASP A 147 18.11 -15.99 11.12
CA ASP A 147 17.72 -14.62 11.48
C ASP A 147 16.20 -14.47 11.74
N TYR A 148 15.45 -15.57 11.68
CA TYR A 148 14.05 -15.64 12.11
C TYR A 148 13.74 -16.95 12.83
N ILE A 149 12.69 -16.95 13.63
CA ILE A 149 12.14 -18.14 14.30
C ILE A 149 10.63 -18.19 14.08
N GLU A 150 10.13 -19.38 13.73
CA GLU A 150 8.71 -19.69 13.68
C GLU A 150 8.28 -20.31 15.01
N ASP A 151 7.23 -19.77 15.63
CA ASP A 151 6.56 -20.35 16.78
C ASP A 151 5.04 -20.27 16.62
N ASN A 152 4.38 -21.43 16.57
CA ASN A 152 2.92 -21.56 16.48
C ASN A 152 2.26 -20.78 15.32
N GLY A 153 2.91 -20.75 14.15
CA GLY A 153 2.45 -20.10 12.93
C GLY A 153 2.74 -18.59 12.86
N GLU A 154 3.55 -18.07 13.78
CA GLU A 154 4.07 -16.70 13.77
C GLU A 154 5.56 -16.70 13.52
N ASN A 155 6.03 -15.80 12.66
CA ASN A 155 7.45 -15.57 12.45
C ASN A 155 7.90 -14.33 13.23
N TYR A 156 9.00 -14.50 13.95
CA TYR A 156 9.72 -13.44 14.65
C TYR A 156 11.05 -13.25 13.96
N TYR A 157 11.30 -12.04 13.47
CA TYR A 157 12.50 -11.70 12.70
C TYR A 157 13.42 -10.83 13.53
N ASN A 158 14.72 -10.98 13.35
CA ASN A 158 15.69 -10.05 13.91
C ASN A 158 15.92 -8.84 12.98
N ALA A 159 16.67 -7.83 13.44
CA ALA A 159 16.87 -6.63 12.65
C ALA A 159 17.81 -6.83 11.44
N ASN A 160 18.59 -7.91 11.38
CA ASN A 160 19.37 -8.23 10.17
C ASN A 160 18.46 -8.51 8.98
N VAL A 161 17.30 -9.15 9.23
CA VAL A 161 16.28 -9.37 8.19
C VAL A 161 15.68 -8.04 7.73
N VAL A 162 15.32 -7.16 8.68
CA VAL A 162 14.73 -5.84 8.42
C VAL A 162 15.67 -4.95 7.58
N ASN A 163 16.96 -4.99 7.91
CA ASN A 163 17.99 -4.14 7.31
C ASN A 163 18.62 -4.78 6.06
N ASN A 164 18.17 -5.96 5.63
CA ASN A 164 18.73 -6.65 4.47
C ASN A 164 18.39 -5.94 3.16
N VAL A 165 19.38 -5.82 2.27
CA VAL A 165 19.25 -5.19 0.94
C VAL A 165 18.30 -5.94 0.01
N ASN A 166 18.12 -7.24 0.20
CA ASN A 166 17.26 -8.06 -0.64
C ASN A 166 15.77 -7.91 -0.29
N GLU A 167 15.46 -7.28 0.84
CA GLU A 167 14.10 -6.99 1.32
C GLU A 167 13.22 -8.23 1.52
N ILE A 168 12.15 -8.09 2.31
CA ILE A 168 11.26 -9.20 2.68
C ILE A 168 9.78 -8.93 2.43
N CYS A 169 9.43 -7.67 2.23
CA CYS A 169 8.07 -7.28 1.92
C CYS A 169 7.81 -7.50 0.44
N PRO A 170 6.56 -7.80 0.02
CA PRO A 170 6.19 -7.96 -1.38
C PRO A 170 6.66 -6.79 -2.27
N GLU A 171 6.78 -7.01 -3.58
CA GLU A 171 7.16 -5.95 -4.51
C GLU A 171 6.22 -4.73 -4.40
N GLY A 172 6.80 -3.53 -4.28
CA GLY A 172 6.05 -2.29 -4.04
C GLY A 172 5.68 -2.05 -2.57
N TRP A 173 6.09 -2.94 -1.66
CA TRP A 173 5.89 -2.83 -0.21
C TRP A 173 7.23 -2.83 0.51
N HIS A 174 7.26 -2.25 1.71
CA HIS A 174 8.47 -2.17 2.53
C HIS A 174 8.16 -2.33 4.03
N VAL A 175 9.21 -2.62 4.81
CA VAL A 175 9.13 -2.52 6.27
C VAL A 175 9.04 -1.03 6.61
N PRO A 176 8.04 -0.60 7.39
CA PRO A 176 7.77 0.81 7.66
C PRO A 176 8.97 1.48 8.33
N THR A 177 9.19 2.76 8.04
CA THR A 177 10.12 3.60 8.82
C THR A 177 9.48 4.05 10.13
N ASP A 178 10.28 4.63 11.01
CA ASP A 178 9.77 5.26 12.22
C ASP A 178 8.79 6.40 11.89
N GLU A 179 9.10 7.24 10.90
CA GLU A 179 8.25 8.34 10.44
C GLU A 179 6.92 7.84 9.89
N GLU A 180 6.91 6.72 9.16
CA GLU A 180 5.68 6.15 8.62
C GLU A 180 4.75 5.63 9.72
N PHE A 181 5.30 5.03 10.78
CA PHE A 181 4.50 4.74 11.98
C PHE A 181 4.01 6.00 12.68
N GLN A 182 4.82 7.07 12.72
CA GLN A 182 4.41 8.36 13.29
C GLN A 182 3.20 8.95 12.54
N LEU A 183 3.17 8.87 11.20
CA LEU A 183 2.02 9.31 10.40
C LEU A 183 0.76 8.51 10.73
N LEU A 184 0.87 7.18 10.84
CA LEU A 184 -0.25 6.33 11.27
C LEU A 184 -0.80 6.75 12.64
N GLU A 185 0.07 7.01 13.60
CA GLU A 185 -0.34 7.40 14.95
C GLU A 185 -0.99 8.79 15.00
N ILE A 186 -0.48 9.75 14.21
CA ILE A 186 -1.10 11.07 14.05
C ILE A 186 -2.49 10.93 13.45
N TYR A 187 -2.65 10.10 12.42
CA TYR A 187 -3.95 9.82 11.81
C TYR A 187 -4.96 9.25 12.82
N LEU A 188 -4.50 8.43 13.77
CA LEU A 188 -5.33 7.86 14.83
C LEU A 188 -5.66 8.85 15.98
N GLY A 189 -5.14 10.08 15.91
CA GLY A 189 -5.45 11.17 16.82
C GLY A 189 -4.31 11.61 17.73
N MET A 190 -3.10 11.07 17.56
CA MET A 190 -1.95 11.52 18.36
C MET A 190 -1.55 12.95 18.01
N GLN A 191 -1.26 13.76 19.03
CA GLN A 191 -0.72 15.11 18.81
C GLN A 191 0.70 15.04 18.23
N GLU A 192 0.96 15.82 17.18
CA GLU A 192 2.29 15.92 16.56
C GLU A 192 3.40 16.25 17.56
N SER A 193 3.10 17.05 18.58
CA SER A 193 4.07 17.42 19.63
C SER A 193 4.54 16.26 20.50
N TRP A 194 3.86 15.12 20.48
CA TRP A 194 4.21 13.91 21.23
C TRP A 194 4.78 12.81 20.35
N VAL A 195 4.68 12.94 19.03
CA VAL A 195 4.88 11.82 18.11
C VAL A 195 6.34 11.31 18.10
N SER A 196 7.29 12.20 18.38
CA SER A 196 8.71 11.85 18.42
C SER A 196 9.21 11.47 19.82
N ASP A 197 8.35 11.56 20.86
CA ASP A 197 8.73 11.20 22.22
C ASP A 197 9.04 9.70 22.33
N VAL A 198 10.08 9.36 23.11
CA VAL A 198 10.43 7.98 23.44
C VAL A 198 9.65 7.54 24.68
N GLY A 199 9.08 6.33 24.62
CA GLY A 199 8.22 5.77 25.66
C GLY A 199 6.77 5.66 25.21
N TYR A 200 5.87 5.44 26.18
CA TYR A 200 4.43 5.39 25.94
C TYR A 200 3.88 6.79 25.67
N ARG A 201 3.25 6.98 24.52
CA ARG A 201 2.78 8.27 24.03
C ARG A 201 1.36 8.20 23.45
N GLY A 202 0.78 9.38 23.26
CA GLY A 202 -0.61 9.52 22.87
C GLY A 202 -1.58 9.19 24.00
N THR A 203 -2.82 8.89 23.62
CA THR A 203 -3.93 8.61 24.54
C THR A 203 -4.37 7.15 24.51
N ASN A 204 -4.55 6.58 23.32
CA ASN A 204 -5.14 5.26 23.13
C ASN A 204 -4.89 4.65 21.74
N GLU A 205 -3.87 5.12 21.04
CA GLU A 205 -3.51 4.65 19.70
C GLU A 205 -3.14 3.16 19.71
N GLY A 206 -2.56 2.67 20.82
CA GLY A 206 -2.33 1.25 21.04
C GLY A 206 -3.63 0.43 21.03
N SER A 207 -4.68 0.90 21.73
CA SER A 207 -6.00 0.26 21.71
C SER A 207 -6.65 0.30 20.32
N LYS A 208 -6.55 1.44 19.61
CA LYS A 208 -7.10 1.58 18.26
C LYS A 208 -6.46 0.62 17.26
N LEU A 209 -5.15 0.39 17.39
CA LEU A 209 -4.37 -0.53 16.56
C LEU A 209 -4.55 -2.00 16.95
N ALA A 210 -4.75 -2.27 18.24
CA ALA A 210 -4.97 -3.62 18.74
C ALA A 210 -6.29 -4.21 18.23
N GLY A 211 -6.30 -5.52 18.02
CA GLY A 211 -7.48 -6.29 17.66
C GLY A 211 -7.41 -7.68 18.25
N ASN A 212 -8.34 -8.54 17.84
CA ASN A 212 -8.44 -9.91 18.34
C ASN A 212 -8.34 -9.98 19.88
N SER A 213 -9.35 -9.46 20.60
CA SER A 213 -9.33 -9.33 22.06
C SER A 213 -9.03 -10.64 22.79
N GLY A 214 -9.38 -11.80 22.22
CA GLY A 214 -9.06 -13.11 22.76
C GLY A 214 -7.56 -13.48 22.72
N SER A 215 -6.75 -12.72 22.00
CA SER A 215 -5.28 -12.84 21.99
C SER A 215 -4.59 -11.97 23.03
N TRP A 216 -5.33 -11.19 23.81
CA TRP A 216 -4.79 -10.30 24.82
C TRP A 216 -5.25 -10.72 26.22
N THR A 217 -4.33 -10.59 27.17
CA THR A 217 -4.65 -10.60 28.60
C THR A 217 -5.57 -9.41 28.87
N PHE A 218 -6.54 -9.61 29.76
CA PHE A 218 -7.45 -8.54 30.14
C PHE A 218 -6.70 -7.37 30.81
N GLY A 219 -6.96 -6.14 30.35
CA GLY A 219 -6.37 -4.91 30.87
C GLY A 219 -6.79 -3.68 30.07
N ASP A 220 -6.21 -2.53 30.43
CA ASP A 220 -6.55 -1.20 29.89
C ASP A 220 -6.62 -1.14 28.36
N LEU A 221 -5.81 -1.94 27.65
CA LEU A 221 -5.80 -2.01 26.20
C LEU A 221 -7.17 -2.40 25.64
N ILE A 222 -7.74 -3.51 26.15
CA ILE A 222 -9.01 -4.06 25.65
C ILE A 222 -10.24 -3.43 26.30
N GLU A 223 -10.08 -2.80 27.47
CA GLU A 223 -11.16 -2.07 28.15
C GLU A 223 -11.42 -0.69 27.54
N ASN A 224 -10.51 -0.20 26.70
CA ASN A 224 -10.69 1.06 26.01
C ASN A 224 -11.89 1.00 25.05
N SER A 225 -12.72 2.04 25.06
CA SER A 225 -13.92 2.10 24.20
C SER A 225 -13.60 2.13 22.70
N GLU A 226 -12.40 2.57 22.33
CA GLU A 226 -11.94 2.67 20.94
C GLU A 226 -11.05 1.46 20.53
N PHE A 227 -11.17 0.31 21.20
CA PHE A 227 -10.41 -0.90 20.87
C PHE A 227 -10.74 -1.41 19.45
N ASN A 228 -9.69 -1.67 18.66
CA ASN A 228 -9.78 -2.19 17.29
C ASN A 228 -10.55 -1.31 16.29
N GLU A 229 -10.59 0.00 16.52
CA GLU A 229 -11.28 0.93 15.61
C GLU A 229 -10.52 1.17 14.30
N SER A 230 -9.20 0.99 14.26
CA SER A 230 -8.40 1.26 13.06
C SER A 230 -8.47 0.15 12.00
N GLY A 231 -8.86 -1.07 12.37
CA GLY A 231 -8.76 -2.25 11.51
C GLY A 231 -7.33 -2.80 11.32
N PHE A 232 -6.30 -2.18 11.91
CA PHE A 232 -4.92 -2.67 11.85
C PHE A 232 -4.77 -4.06 12.52
N ASN A 233 -5.61 -4.37 13.51
CA ASN A 233 -5.83 -5.70 14.07
C ASN A 233 -4.56 -6.37 14.67
N VAL A 234 -3.84 -5.67 15.55
CA VAL A 234 -2.69 -6.26 16.28
C VAL A 234 -3.15 -7.28 17.32
N ALA A 235 -2.60 -8.49 17.26
CA ALA A 235 -2.76 -9.52 18.29
C ALA A 235 -1.61 -9.52 19.30
N GLY A 236 -1.87 -9.97 20.53
CA GLY A 236 -0.85 -10.09 21.59
C GLY A 236 0.10 -11.25 21.34
N LYS A 237 1.13 -11.04 20.53
CA LYS A 237 2.08 -12.08 20.10
C LYS A 237 3.41 -12.09 20.84
N GLY A 238 3.61 -11.19 21.79
CA GLY A 238 4.85 -11.09 22.56
C GLY A 238 6.05 -10.73 21.70
N TRP A 239 7.20 -11.23 22.11
CA TRP A 239 8.44 -11.15 21.36
C TRP A 239 9.36 -12.33 21.67
N TYR A 240 10.32 -12.57 20.80
CA TYR A 240 11.19 -13.73 20.88
C TYR A 240 12.63 -13.33 21.22
N ASP A 241 13.22 -13.98 22.22
CA ASP A 241 14.65 -13.83 22.49
C ASP A 241 15.42 -14.86 21.65
N MET A 242 16.12 -14.39 20.61
CA MET A 242 16.89 -15.27 19.72
C MET A 242 18.09 -15.93 20.41
N SER A 243 18.59 -15.35 21.52
CA SER A 243 19.73 -15.90 22.25
C SER A 243 19.34 -17.08 23.14
N PHE A 244 18.13 -17.02 23.72
CA PHE A 244 17.63 -18.05 24.63
C PHE A 244 16.58 -18.98 24.02
N ALA A 245 16.23 -18.75 22.76
CA ALA A 245 15.20 -19.48 22.04
C ALA A 245 13.87 -19.53 22.82
N GLY A 246 13.38 -18.37 23.28
CA GLY A 246 12.18 -18.29 24.12
C GLY A 246 11.22 -17.19 23.69
N LEU A 247 9.93 -17.53 23.66
CA LEU A 247 8.84 -16.58 23.49
C LEU A 247 8.48 -15.95 24.84
N PHE A 248 8.47 -14.62 24.90
CA PHE A 248 8.16 -13.85 26.09
C PHE A 248 6.91 -13.00 25.89
N PHE A 249 6.16 -12.81 26.98
CA PHE A 249 4.99 -11.92 27.03
C PHE A 249 3.93 -12.18 25.95
N SER A 250 3.78 -13.43 25.52
CA SER A 250 2.63 -13.86 24.71
C SER A 250 1.32 -13.45 25.40
N GLN A 251 0.38 -12.94 24.62
CA GLN A 251 -0.88 -12.32 25.07
C GLN A 251 -0.72 -11.07 25.96
N GLN A 252 0.48 -10.55 26.16
CA GLN A 252 0.72 -9.36 26.98
C GLN A 252 1.31 -8.21 26.19
N ASP A 253 2.23 -8.51 25.27
CA ASP A 253 2.87 -7.51 24.43
C ASP A 253 2.65 -7.84 22.93
N SER A 254 2.92 -6.88 22.07
CA SER A 254 3.27 -7.10 20.67
C SER A 254 4.32 -6.08 20.28
N TYR A 255 5.30 -6.50 19.48
CA TYR A 255 6.39 -5.65 19.00
C TYR A 255 6.46 -5.64 17.48
N PHE A 256 6.76 -4.48 16.92
CA PHE A 256 6.97 -4.28 15.49
C PHE A 256 8.29 -3.59 15.24
N TRP A 257 9.08 -4.14 14.33
CA TRP A 257 10.24 -3.46 13.79
C TRP A 257 9.84 -2.28 12.91
N THR A 258 10.68 -1.24 12.94
CA THR A 258 10.76 -0.27 11.84
C THR A 258 12.13 -0.39 11.16
N LYS A 259 12.24 0.12 9.93
CA LYS A 259 13.49 0.16 9.16
C LYS A 259 14.43 1.28 9.61
N SER A 260 13.98 2.18 10.49
CA SER A 260 14.81 3.28 10.99
C SER A 260 15.76 2.79 12.09
N ILE A 261 17.05 3.04 11.88
CA ILE A 261 18.13 2.69 12.81
C ILE A 261 18.30 3.83 13.83
N ASP A 262 18.71 3.50 15.05
CA ASP A 262 19.13 4.48 16.05
C ASP A 262 20.51 5.07 15.65
N GLU A 263 20.55 6.36 15.35
CA GLU A 263 21.79 7.02 14.91
C GLU A 263 22.88 7.05 15.99
N GLU A 264 22.51 6.92 17.27
CA GLU A 264 23.46 6.85 18.39
C GLU A 264 23.98 5.43 18.64
N ASP A 265 23.25 4.40 18.19
CA ASP A 265 23.61 2.99 18.33
C ASP A 265 23.07 2.17 17.16
N GLU A 266 23.90 1.99 16.14
CA GLU A 266 23.57 1.23 14.92
C GLU A 266 23.19 -0.24 15.17
N ASN A 267 23.35 -0.75 16.39
CA ASN A 267 22.88 -2.08 16.78
C ASN A 267 21.41 -2.10 17.23
N LYS A 268 20.71 -0.97 17.13
CA LYS A 268 19.30 -0.85 17.47
C LYS A 268 18.51 -0.26 16.32
N ASN A 269 17.30 -0.78 16.17
CA ASN A 269 16.27 -0.19 15.33
C ASN A 269 15.16 0.38 16.21
N PHE A 270 14.44 1.36 15.68
CA PHE A 270 13.19 1.79 16.27
C PHE A 270 12.15 0.67 16.21
N VAL A 271 11.33 0.62 17.26
CA VAL A 271 10.23 -0.32 17.37
C VAL A 271 8.94 0.37 17.81
N ARG A 272 7.83 -0.31 17.58
CA ARG A 272 6.58 -0.04 18.26
C ARG A 272 6.21 -1.20 19.18
N ASN A 273 5.72 -0.85 20.37
CA ASN A 273 5.19 -1.81 21.32
C ASN A 273 3.77 -1.43 21.74
N ILE A 274 2.90 -2.43 21.75
CA ILE A 274 1.56 -2.37 22.33
C ILE A 274 1.54 -3.38 23.48
N ARG A 275 0.93 -2.98 24.61
CA ARG A 275 0.90 -3.77 25.83
C ARG A 275 -0.51 -3.84 26.40
N TYR A 276 -0.88 -4.99 26.94
CA TYR A 276 -2.24 -5.28 27.41
C TYR A 276 -2.75 -4.35 28.51
N ASP A 277 -1.85 -3.83 29.36
CA ASP A 277 -2.14 -2.95 30.49
C ASP A 277 -2.01 -1.46 30.14
N ASN A 278 -1.94 -1.11 28.85
CA ASN A 278 -1.82 0.27 28.42
C ASN A 278 -2.51 0.53 27.07
N ALA A 279 -3.42 1.50 27.03
CA ALA A 279 -4.07 1.91 25.79
C ALA A 279 -3.13 2.64 24.82
N LYS A 280 -2.02 3.21 25.32
CA LYS A 280 -1.05 3.98 24.53
C LYS A 280 -0.13 3.08 23.72
N ILE A 281 0.52 3.67 22.73
CA ILE A 281 1.60 3.02 21.98
C ILE A 281 2.97 3.45 22.50
N ARG A 282 3.92 2.51 22.59
CA ARG A 282 5.31 2.80 22.97
C ARG A 282 6.20 2.88 21.74
N ARG A 283 6.97 3.96 21.64
CA ARG A 283 8.13 4.09 20.74
C ARG A 283 9.41 3.87 21.53
N ALA A 284 10.31 3.03 21.04
CA ALA A 284 11.60 2.74 21.67
C ALA A 284 12.62 2.30 20.62
N THR A 285 13.87 2.10 21.04
CA THR A 285 14.88 1.39 20.25
C THR A 285 15.24 0.10 20.97
N GLU A 286 15.41 -0.98 20.22
CA GLU A 286 15.66 -2.32 20.77
C GLU A 286 16.80 -3.00 20.02
N HIS A 287 17.53 -3.88 20.70
CA HIS A 287 18.73 -4.52 20.17
C HIS A 287 18.39 -5.45 18.99
N MET A 288 19.25 -5.43 17.96
CA MET A 288 19.06 -6.17 16.70
C MET A 288 18.87 -7.68 16.86
N SER A 289 19.28 -8.26 17.99
CA SER A 289 19.18 -9.70 18.27
C SER A 289 17.79 -10.17 18.72
N TYR A 290 16.85 -9.27 19.00
CA TYR A 290 15.50 -9.69 19.36
C TYR A 290 14.67 -10.07 18.14
N GLY A 291 13.69 -10.94 18.34
CA GLY A 291 12.73 -11.36 17.34
C GLY A 291 11.40 -10.65 17.52
N PHE A 292 11.02 -9.80 16.57
CA PHE A 292 9.73 -9.12 16.56
C PHE A 292 8.96 -9.40 15.27
N SER A 293 7.67 -9.12 15.30
CA SER A 293 6.82 -9.21 14.11
C SER A 293 7.12 -8.05 13.16
N ILE A 294 6.79 -8.25 11.89
CA ILE A 294 6.89 -7.24 10.83
C ILE A 294 5.52 -7.12 10.17
N ARG A 295 5.12 -5.88 9.86
CA ARG A 295 3.97 -5.57 9.01
C ARG A 295 4.44 -4.63 7.93
N CYS A 296 4.24 -5.04 6.68
CA CYS A 296 4.64 -4.23 5.55
C CYS A 296 3.60 -3.14 5.26
N LEU A 297 4.10 -2.09 4.62
CA LEU A 297 3.37 -0.91 4.20
C LEU A 297 3.61 -0.68 2.70
N ALA A 298 2.65 -0.08 2.02
CA ALA A 298 2.82 0.57 0.72
C ALA A 298 2.26 2.01 0.76
N ASN A 299 2.89 2.90 -0.01
CA ASN A 299 2.48 4.30 -0.19
C ASN A 299 2.10 4.56 -1.65
#